data_AF-A0A170WG00-F1
#
_entry.id   AF-A0A170WG00-F1
#
_cell.length_a   1.000
_cell.length_b   1.000
_cell.length_c   1.000
_cell.angle_alpha   90.00
_cell.angle_beta   90.00
_cell.angle_gamma   90.00
#
_symmetry.space_group_name_H-M   'P 1'
#
loop_
_entity.id
_entity.type
_entity.pdbx_description
1 polymer ?
#
loop_
_entity_poly.entity_id
_entity_poly.type
_entity_poly.pdbx_seq_one_letter_code
_entity_poly.pdbx_strand_id
1 'polypeptide(L)'
;MTRLTEIIVSDSSKVSYEHRESALESLVQLWRIPGLVTELYLNYDCALYCPNLYEELTNLLSKNAFPVTGVYNTHLLSLDALLTVIDSIESHCNSRILNERHNSVKGEASFKDPPFEHPSNYILRTGTRQKLSINIPSHEQLMAVKRKKKLL
;
A
#
# COMPACT_ATOMS: atom_id res chain seq x y z
N MET A 1 -2.47 10.73 -9.65
CA MET A 1 -1.92 10.91 -8.28
C MET A 1 -1.19 12.24 -8.13
N THR A 2 -0.34 12.66 -9.08
CA THR A 2 0.42 13.93 -9.02
C THR A 2 -0.41 15.17 -8.69
N ARG A 3 -1.58 15.34 -9.32
CA ARG A 3 -2.49 16.46 -9.02
C ARG A 3 -3.05 16.46 -7.59
N LEU A 4 -3.26 15.28 -7.01
CA LEU A 4 -3.79 15.15 -5.65
C LEU A 4 -2.70 15.52 -4.63
N THR A 5 -1.49 15.02 -4.84
CA THR A 5 -0.28 15.41 -4.12
C THR A 5 -0.05 16.94 -4.18
N GLU A 6 -0.19 17.54 -5.37
CA GLU A 6 -0.06 18.99 -5.57
C GLU A 6 -1.08 19.80 -4.77
N ILE A 7 -2.34 19.33 -4.67
CA ILE A 7 -3.37 20.00 -3.87
C ILE A 7 -3.02 19.94 -2.39
N ILE A 8 -2.59 18.79 -1.88
CA ILE A 8 -2.27 18.60 -0.45
C ILE A 8 -1.12 19.52 0.00
N VAL A 9 -0.09 19.66 -0.84
CA VAL A 9 1.10 20.48 -0.53
C VAL A 9 0.99 21.92 -1.03
N SER A 10 -0.17 22.33 -1.56
CA SER A 10 -0.31 23.66 -2.14
C SER A 10 -0.37 24.75 -1.07
N ASP A 11 0.55 25.70 -1.13
CA ASP A 11 0.46 26.97 -0.38
C ASP A 11 -0.29 28.06 -1.16
N SER A 12 -0.88 27.72 -2.31
CA SER A 12 -1.65 28.69 -3.09
C SER A 12 -2.87 29.17 -2.32
N SER A 13 -3.12 30.48 -2.32
CA SER A 13 -4.36 31.07 -1.80
C SER A 13 -5.62 30.59 -2.53
N LYS A 14 -5.47 29.98 -3.71
CA LYS A 14 -6.56 29.35 -4.47
C LYS A 14 -6.99 28.00 -3.91
N VAL A 15 -6.13 27.35 -3.12
CA VAL A 15 -6.41 26.05 -2.49
C VAL A 15 -6.69 26.29 -1.02
N SER A 16 -7.99 26.32 -0.68
CA SER A 16 -8.42 26.45 0.72
C SER A 16 -8.02 25.24 1.55
N TYR A 17 -7.98 25.42 2.87
CA TYR A 17 -7.73 24.33 3.83
C TYR A 17 -8.66 23.12 3.58
N GLU A 18 -9.96 23.37 3.39
CA GLU A 18 -10.98 22.34 3.10
C GLU A 18 -10.63 21.46 1.89
N HIS A 19 -10.02 22.05 0.85
CA HIS A 19 -9.60 21.27 -0.33
C HIS A 19 -8.43 20.34 -0.01
N ARG A 20 -7.50 20.77 0.85
CA ARG A 20 -6.36 19.94 1.29
C ARG A 20 -6.83 18.81 2.18
N GLU A 21 -7.75 19.11 3.10
CA GLU A 21 -8.39 18.13 3.96
C GLU A 21 -9.15 17.08 3.14
N SER A 22 -10.02 17.51 2.21
CA SER A 22 -10.77 16.61 1.31
C SER A 22 -9.84 15.73 0.44
N ALA A 23 -8.73 16.29 -0.04
CA ALA A 23 -7.73 15.55 -0.81
C ALA A 23 -7.01 14.51 0.06
N LEU A 24 -6.67 14.85 1.31
CA LEU A 24 -6.08 13.92 2.27
C LEU A 24 -7.05 12.82 2.67
N GLU A 25 -8.31 13.12 2.94
CA GLU A 25 -9.34 12.11 3.23
C GLU A 25 -9.45 11.10 2.09
N SER A 26 -9.47 11.59 0.85
CA SER A 26 -9.49 10.73 -0.34
C SER A 26 -8.24 9.84 -0.41
N LEU A 27 -7.07 10.36 -0.05
CA LEU A 27 -5.84 9.60 0.00
C LEU A 27 -5.88 8.52 1.09
N VAL A 28 -6.37 8.84 2.28
CA VAL A 28 -6.56 7.87 3.37
C VAL A 28 -7.50 6.74 2.91
N GLN A 29 -8.62 7.09 2.25
CA GLN A 29 -9.54 6.08 1.72
C GLN A 29 -8.87 5.18 0.67
N LEU A 30 -7.97 5.72 -0.15
CA LEU A 30 -7.17 4.91 -1.07
C LEU A 30 -6.31 3.90 -0.29
N TRP A 31 -5.58 4.33 0.75
CA TRP A 31 -4.73 3.45 1.56
C TRP A 31 -5.47 2.31 2.24
N ARG A 32 -6.78 2.48 2.51
CA ARG A 32 -7.64 1.42 3.06
C ARG A 32 -8.06 0.37 2.04
N ILE A 33 -7.84 0.59 0.74
CA ILE A 33 -8.14 -0.38 -0.32
C ILE A 33 -7.17 -1.56 -0.20
N PRO A 34 -7.67 -2.79 0.05
CA PRO A 34 -6.81 -3.97 0.11
C PRO A 34 -6.07 -4.19 -1.22
N GLY A 35 -4.77 -4.47 -1.13
CA GLY A 35 -3.93 -4.71 -2.31
C GLY A 35 -3.50 -3.45 -3.07
N LEU A 36 -3.87 -2.24 -2.61
CA LEU A 36 -3.41 -0.98 -3.23
C LEU A 36 -1.88 -0.96 -3.40
N VAL A 37 -1.12 -1.38 -2.39
CA VAL A 37 0.36 -1.39 -2.44
C VAL A 37 0.87 -2.23 -3.61
N THR A 38 0.25 -3.39 -3.86
CA THR A 38 0.58 -4.25 -5.00
C THR A 38 0.23 -3.56 -6.32
N GLU A 39 -0.95 -2.93 -6.41
CA GLU A 39 -1.37 -2.20 -7.60
C GLU A 39 -0.48 -0.98 -7.88
N LEU A 40 -0.09 -0.23 -6.86
CA LEU A 40 0.86 0.87 -6.99
C LEU A 40 2.18 0.38 -7.56
N TYR A 41 2.69 -0.72 -7.03
CA TYR A 41 3.94 -1.29 -7.49
C TYR A 41 3.87 -1.73 -8.96
N LEU A 42 2.83 -2.49 -9.33
CA LEU A 42 2.69 -3.04 -10.69
C LEU A 42 2.43 -1.95 -11.74
N ASN A 43 1.67 -0.92 -11.41
CA ASN A 43 1.23 0.08 -12.37
C ASN A 43 2.15 1.31 -12.43
N TYR A 44 2.92 1.59 -11.36
CA TYR A 44 3.72 2.80 -11.25
C TYR A 44 5.17 2.52 -10.81
N ASP A 45 5.41 1.84 -9.70
CA ASP A 45 6.77 1.81 -9.12
C ASP A 45 7.73 0.83 -9.81
N CYS A 46 7.24 -0.21 -10.47
CA CYS A 46 8.09 -1.24 -11.08
C CYS A 46 8.67 -0.85 -12.44
N ALA A 47 8.12 0.18 -13.11
CA ALA A 47 8.56 0.59 -14.44
C ALA A 47 9.86 1.41 -14.41
N LEU A 48 10.71 1.22 -15.43
CA LEU A 48 12.09 1.70 -15.50
C LEU A 48 12.25 3.22 -15.33
N TYR A 49 11.35 4.00 -15.92
CA TYR A 49 11.39 5.46 -15.96
C TYR A 49 10.33 6.10 -15.08
N CYS A 50 9.64 5.31 -14.25
CA CYS A 50 8.58 5.82 -13.39
C CYS A 50 9.12 6.14 -11.99
N PRO A 51 8.65 7.23 -11.37
CA PRO A 51 8.97 7.56 -10.00
C PRO A 51 8.44 6.49 -9.04
N ASN A 52 9.02 6.44 -7.85
CA ASN A 52 8.54 5.59 -6.77
C ASN A 52 7.37 6.30 -6.07
N LEU A 53 6.16 6.09 -6.59
CA LEU A 53 4.95 6.74 -6.12
C LEU A 53 4.61 6.32 -4.68
N TYR A 54 4.86 5.07 -4.30
CA TYR A 54 4.70 4.63 -2.91
C TYR A 54 5.55 5.46 -1.95
N GLU A 55 6.84 5.65 -2.29
CA GLU A 55 7.77 6.45 -1.48
C GLU A 55 7.38 7.92 -1.47
N GLU A 56 6.99 8.50 -2.61
CA GLU A 56 6.56 9.89 -2.69
C GLU A 56 5.33 10.17 -1.81
N LEU A 57 4.31 9.30 -1.87
CA LEU A 57 3.09 9.43 -1.07
C LEU A 57 3.38 9.25 0.43
N THR A 58 4.14 8.22 0.80
CA THR A 58 4.49 7.98 2.21
C THR A 58 5.37 9.09 2.78
N ASN A 59 6.28 9.65 1.99
CA ASN A 59 7.10 10.80 2.40
C ASN A 59 6.25 12.07 2.57
N LEU A 60 5.31 12.33 1.67
CA LEU A 60 4.36 13.44 1.82
C LEU A 60 3.56 13.28 3.12
N LEU A 61 2.99 12.10 3.38
CA LEU A 61 2.23 11.84 4.60
C LEU A 61 3.10 12.02 5.85
N SER A 62 4.34 11.53 5.84
CA SER A 62 5.29 11.70 6.93
C SER A 62 5.57 13.17 7.25
N LYS A 63 5.89 13.98 6.23
CA LYS A 63 6.09 15.42 6.41
C LYS A 63 4.85 16.14 6.93
N ASN A 64 3.67 15.68 6.52
CA ASN A 64 2.41 16.28 6.91
C ASN A 64 1.88 15.74 8.25
N ALA A 65 2.38 14.63 8.79
CA ALA A 65 1.89 14.08 10.06
C ALA A 65 2.45 14.80 11.30
N PHE A 66 3.60 15.47 11.16
CA PHE A 66 4.30 16.11 12.28
C PHE A 66 4.28 17.63 12.17
N PRO A 67 3.31 18.31 12.82
CA PRO A 67 3.21 19.76 12.77
C PRO A 67 4.43 20.46 13.36
N VAL A 68 4.83 21.57 12.74
CA VAL A 68 5.81 22.50 13.33
C VAL A 68 5.10 23.56 14.19
N THR A 69 3.86 23.95 13.83
CA THR A 69 3.06 24.94 14.57
C THR A 69 1.56 24.61 14.53
N GLY A 70 0.96 24.40 15.71
CA GLY A 70 -0.45 24.05 15.83
C GLY A 70 -0.77 22.63 15.33
N VAL A 71 -1.87 22.02 15.81
CA VAL A 71 -2.33 20.72 15.34
C VAL A 71 -3.65 20.91 14.61
N TYR A 72 -3.74 20.38 13.40
CA TYR A 72 -4.88 20.45 12.50
C TYR A 72 -5.27 19.05 12.05
N ASN A 73 -6.48 18.90 11.52
CA ASN A 73 -7.01 17.60 11.12
C ASN A 73 -6.19 16.95 9.98
N THR A 74 -5.58 17.76 9.11
CA THR A 74 -4.66 17.27 8.05
C THR A 74 -3.50 16.46 8.62
N HIS A 75 -2.98 16.81 9.79
CA HIS A 75 -1.92 16.05 10.47
C HIS A 75 -2.43 14.70 10.97
N LEU A 76 -3.65 14.67 11.52
CA LEU A 76 -4.29 13.45 12.00
C LEU A 76 -4.61 12.50 10.85
N LEU A 77 -5.15 13.01 9.74
CA LEU A 77 -5.41 12.24 8.52
C LEU A 77 -4.12 11.65 7.95
N SER A 78 -3.03 12.43 7.96
CA SER A 78 -1.74 11.97 7.47
C SER A 78 -1.15 10.86 8.33
N LEU A 79 -1.27 10.99 9.66
CA LEU A 79 -0.87 9.95 10.60
C LEU A 79 -1.72 8.67 10.45
N ASP A 80 -3.04 8.81 10.31
CA ASP A 80 -3.97 7.70 10.10
C ASP A 80 -3.65 6.91 8.82
N ALA A 81 -3.32 7.61 7.72
CA ALA A 81 -2.83 6.95 6.51
C ALA A 81 -1.51 6.19 6.74
N LEU A 82 -0.55 6.76 7.48
CA LEU A 82 0.72 6.09 7.79
C LEU A 82 0.51 4.84 8.65
N LEU A 83 -0.39 4.89 9.64
CA LEU A 83 -0.75 3.72 10.44
C LEU A 83 -1.38 2.63 9.55
N THR A 84 -2.27 3.02 8.64
CA THR A 84 -2.86 2.08 7.67
C THR A 84 -1.79 1.41 6.79
N VAL A 85 -0.74 2.15 6.40
CA VAL A 85 0.41 1.59 5.65
C VAL A 85 1.16 0.55 6.50
N ILE A 86 1.42 0.84 7.77
CA ILE A 86 2.10 -0.07 8.69
C ILE A 86 1.27 -1.35 8.90
N ASP A 87 -0.02 -1.21 9.16
CA ASP A 87 -0.95 -2.34 9.33
C ASP A 87 -0.98 -3.22 8.07
N SER A 88 -0.94 -2.61 6.88
CA SER A 88 -0.87 -3.36 5.62
C SER A 88 0.43 -4.15 5.51
N ILE A 89 1.57 -3.57 5.90
CA ILE A 89 2.87 -4.26 5.88
C ILE A 89 2.86 -5.44 6.87
N GLU A 90 2.38 -5.20 8.09
CA GLU A 90 2.27 -6.24 9.12
C GLU A 90 1.41 -7.42 8.63
N SER A 91 0.23 -7.12 8.08
CA SER A 91 -0.68 -8.13 7.54
C SER A 91 -0.05 -8.97 6.43
N HIS A 92 0.70 -8.33 5.51
CA HIS A 92 1.43 -9.04 4.46
C HIS A 92 2.56 -9.91 5.00
N CYS A 93 3.32 -9.43 6.00
CA CYS A 93 4.36 -10.21 6.66
C CYS A 93 3.79 -11.43 7.38
N ASN A 94 2.71 -11.26 8.15
CA ASN A 94 2.05 -12.36 8.85
C ASN A 94 1.52 -13.41 7.87
N SER A 95 0.88 -12.97 6.78
CA SER A 95 0.39 -13.87 5.73
C SER A 95 1.52 -14.69 5.08
N ARG A 96 2.70 -14.09 4.86
CA ARG A 96 3.88 -14.80 4.36
C ARG A 96 4.37 -15.87 5.34
N ILE A 97 4.51 -15.54 6.62
CA ILE A 97 4.97 -16.47 7.66
C ILE A 97 4.02 -17.67 7.77
N LEU A 98 2.71 -17.44 7.76
CA LEU A 98 1.71 -18.51 7.80
C LEU A 98 1.80 -19.43 6.58
N ASN A 99 1.95 -18.85 5.38
CA ASN A 99 2.12 -19.63 4.15
C ASN A 99 3.41 -20.45 4.13
N GLU A 100 4.51 -19.90 4.62
CA GLU A 100 5.80 -20.61 4.73
C GLU A 100 5.68 -21.80 5.69
N ARG A 101 5.07 -21.62 6.87
CA ARG A 101 4.82 -22.71 7.83
C ARG A 101 3.95 -23.82 7.24
N HIS A 102 2.89 -23.46 6.51
CA HIS A 102 1.99 -24.44 5.90
C HIS A 102 2.67 -25.25 4.79
N ASN A 103 3.62 -24.65 4.06
CA ASN A 103 4.40 -25.35 3.04
C ASN A 103 5.47 -26.28 3.65
N SER A 104 6.01 -25.96 4.83
CA SER A 104 6.96 -26.84 5.55
C SER A 104 6.28 -28.08 6.14
N VAL A 105 5.03 -27.99 6.58
CA VAL A 105 4.29 -29.13 7.17
C VAL A 105 3.80 -30.14 6.12
N LYS A 106 3.62 -29.74 4.85
CA LYS A 106 3.23 -30.66 3.76
C LYS A 106 4.33 -31.65 3.33
N GLY A 107 5.54 -31.54 3.89
CA GLY A 107 6.64 -32.48 3.66
C GLY A 107 6.60 -33.77 4.50
N GLU A 108 5.81 -33.82 5.58
CA GLU A 108 5.75 -34.98 6.48
C GLU A 108 4.30 -35.32 6.87
N ALA A 109 3.83 -36.47 6.37
CA ALA A 109 2.73 -37.32 6.81
C ALA A 109 1.33 -36.71 7.14
N SER A 110 0.33 -37.22 6.40
CA SER A 110 -1.10 -37.30 6.71
C SER A 110 -1.46 -37.41 8.20
N PHE A 111 -2.07 -36.35 8.77
CA PHE A 111 -3.01 -36.47 9.89
C PHE A 111 -4.24 -35.60 9.63
N LYS A 112 -5.41 -36.21 9.84
CA LYS A 112 -6.75 -35.63 9.66
C LYS A 112 -7.08 -34.78 10.89
N ASP A 113 -7.02 -33.47 10.75
CA ASP A 113 -7.73 -32.54 11.62
C ASP A 113 -8.72 -31.71 10.77
N PRO A 114 -9.85 -31.26 11.35
CA PRO A 114 -10.90 -30.59 10.59
C PRO A 114 -10.39 -29.27 10.00
N PRO A 115 -10.95 -28.82 8.87
CA PRO A 115 -10.47 -27.62 8.20
C PRO A 115 -10.74 -26.42 9.10
N PHE A 116 -9.70 -25.89 9.73
CA PHE A 116 -9.73 -24.50 10.20
C PHE A 116 -9.76 -23.63 8.96
N GLU A 117 -10.95 -23.14 8.62
CA GLU A 117 -11.18 -22.10 7.64
C GLU A 117 -10.49 -20.82 8.11
N HIS A 118 -9.21 -20.67 7.82
CA HIS A 118 -8.64 -19.34 7.68
C HIS A 118 -8.37 -19.09 6.19
N PRO A 119 -9.13 -18.20 5.55
CA PRO A 119 -8.95 -17.92 4.14
C PRO A 119 -7.53 -17.42 3.96
N SER A 120 -6.79 -18.04 3.02
CA SER A 120 -5.57 -17.45 2.49
C SER A 120 -5.93 -16.04 2.01
N ASN A 121 -5.60 -15.04 2.82
CA ASN A 121 -5.85 -13.65 2.54
C ASN A 121 -4.84 -13.14 1.50
N TYR A 122 -4.88 -13.65 0.27
CA TYR A 122 -5.02 -12.66 -0.78
C TYR A 122 -6.44 -12.14 -0.53
N ILE A 123 -6.56 -10.93 0.02
CA ILE A 123 -7.85 -10.42 0.46
C ILE A 123 -8.75 -10.25 -0.77
N LEU A 124 -9.49 -11.30 -1.13
CA LEU A 124 -10.72 -11.18 -1.88
C LEU A 124 -11.80 -10.84 -0.85
N ARG A 125 -11.73 -9.64 -0.28
CA ARG A 125 -12.92 -9.06 0.36
C ARG A 125 -13.91 -8.82 -0.78
N THR A 126 -14.74 -9.82 -1.05
CA THR A 126 -15.94 -9.74 -1.88
C THR A 126 -16.81 -8.61 -1.32
N GLY A 127 -16.56 -7.39 -1.79
CA GLY A 127 -17.13 -6.16 -1.25
C GLY A 127 -16.48 -4.91 -1.81
N THR A 128 -15.20 -4.94 -2.20
CA THR A 128 -14.60 -3.87 -2.99
C THR A 128 -14.90 -4.08 -4.48
N ARG A 129 -15.49 -3.07 -5.14
CA ARG A 129 -15.74 -3.08 -6.60
C ARG A 129 -14.45 -3.13 -7.44
N GLN A 130 -13.27 -3.02 -6.83
CA GLN A 130 -11.99 -2.99 -7.52
C GLN A 130 -11.47 -4.40 -7.77
N LYS A 131 -11.34 -4.75 -9.05
CA LYS A 131 -10.68 -5.98 -9.48
C LYS A 131 -9.17 -5.83 -9.26
N LEU A 132 -8.58 -6.75 -8.50
CA LEU A 132 -7.13 -6.87 -8.35
C LEU A 132 -6.50 -7.39 -9.65
N SER A 133 -5.23 -7.06 -9.87
CA SER A 133 -4.47 -7.50 -11.03
C SER A 133 -4.34 -9.02 -11.04
N ILE A 134 -4.77 -9.65 -12.13
CA ILE A 134 -4.82 -11.10 -12.30
C ILE A 134 -3.45 -11.69 -12.72
N ASN A 135 -2.54 -10.86 -13.22
CA ASN A 135 -1.24 -11.27 -13.75
C ASN A 135 -0.11 -10.70 -12.88
N ILE A 136 -0.01 -11.20 -11.65
CA ILE A 136 1.08 -10.82 -10.75
C ILE A 136 2.39 -11.44 -11.27
N PRO A 137 3.45 -10.64 -11.55
CA PRO A 137 4.73 -11.15 -12.01
C PRO A 137 5.36 -12.09 -10.98
N SER A 138 5.99 -13.15 -11.46
CA SER A 138 6.78 -14.06 -10.63
C SER A 138 7.96 -13.34 -9.97
N HIS A 139 8.48 -13.92 -8.88
CA HIS A 139 9.66 -13.42 -8.19
C HIS A 139 10.86 -13.21 -9.14
N GLU A 140 11.06 -14.14 -10.09
CA GLU A 140 12.13 -14.06 -11.08
C GLU A 140 11.96 -12.87 -12.01
N GLN A 141 10.74 -12.65 -12.52
CA GLN A 141 10.41 -11.49 -13.36
C GLN A 141 10.64 -10.17 -12.61
N LEU A 142 10.25 -10.10 -11.33
CA LEU A 142 10.50 -8.93 -10.48
C LEU A 142 12.01 -8.68 -10.29
N MET A 143 12.79 -9.73 -10.04
CA MET A 143 14.24 -9.62 -9.89
C MET A 143 14.94 -9.23 -11.20
N ALA A 144 14.41 -9.62 -12.36
CA ALA A 144 14.91 -9.17 -13.66
C ALA A 144 14.67 -7.67 -13.86
N VAL A 145 13.47 -7.18 -13.53
CA VAL A 145 13.15 -5.74 -13.57
C VAL A 145 14.03 -4.94 -12.61
N LYS A 146 14.19 -5.41 -11.37
CA LYS A 146 15.07 -4.78 -10.37
C LYS A 146 16.52 -4.68 -10.84
N ARG A 147 17.06 -5.76 -11.44
CA ARG A 147 18.42 -5.76 -12.00
C ARG A 147 18.56 -4.73 -13.13
N LYS A 148 17.59 -4.66 -14.04
CA LYS A 148 17.59 -3.67 -15.13
C LYS A 148 17.60 -2.23 -14.60
N LYS A 149 16.82 -1.92 -13.57
CA LYS A 149 16.82 -0.59 -12.91
C LYS A 149 18.17 -0.22 -12.29
N LYS A 150 18.93 -1.18 -11.76
CA LYS A 150 20.25 -0.92 -11.15
C LYS A 150 21.34 -0.60 -12.18
N LEU A 151 21.12 -0.94 -13.45
CA LEU A 151 22.11 -0.80 -14.52
C LEU A 151 21.97 0.51 -15.32
N LEU A 152 20.96 1.34 -15.00
CA LEU A 152 20.72 2.65 -15.61
C LEU A 152 20.94 3.75 -14.57
#